data_AF-V9G4I4-F1
#
_entry.id   AF-V9G4I4-F1
#
_cell.length_a   1.000
_cell.length_b   1.000
_cell.length_c   1.000
_cell.angle_alpha   90.00
_cell.angle_beta   90.00
_cell.angle_gamma   90.00
#
_symmetry.space_group_name_H-M   'P 1'
#
loop_
_entity.id
_entity.type
_entity.pdbx_description
1 polymer ?
#
loop_
_entity_poly.entity_id
_entity_poly.type
_entity_poly.pdbx_seq_one_letter_code
_entity_poly.pdbx_strand_id
1 'polypeptide(L)' 'MIKNDQSEDVLCYEFGGRINGAQYRIYLNADTGLEETVEVVKDAQAGIK' A
#
# COMPACT_ATOMS: atom_id res chain seq x y z
N MET A 1 -3.72 -9.69 -4.38
CA MET A 1 -3.39 -9.34 -5.76
C MET A 1 -3.97 -7.96 -6.02
N ILE A 2 -3.22 -7.08 -6.67
CA ILE A 2 -3.66 -5.72 -7.04
C ILE A 2 -3.54 -5.55 -8.56
N LYS A 3 -4.20 -4.55 -9.13
CA LYS A 3 -4.05 -4.21 -10.55
C LYS A 3 -2.87 -3.28 -10.77
N ASN A 4 -1.96 -3.65 -11.64
CA ASN A 4 -0.86 -2.78 -12.08
C ASN A 4 -1.36 -1.73 -13.10
N ASP A 5 -0.46 -0.87 -13.58
CA ASP A 5 -0.77 0.16 -14.58
C ASP A 5 -1.29 -0.39 -15.92
N GLN A 6 -1.03 -1.67 -16.21
CA GLN A 6 -1.53 -2.38 -17.39
C GLN A 6 -2.90 -3.06 -17.14
N SER A 7 -3.51 -2.83 -15.97
CA SER A 7 -4.78 -3.45 -15.51
C SER A 7 -4.71 -4.96 -15.29
N GLU A 8 -3.51 -5.52 -15.19
CA GLU A 8 -3.26 -6.94 -14.92
C GLU A 8 -3.20 -7.20 -13.42
N ASP A 9 -3.73 -8.35 -12.99
CA ASP A 9 -3.67 -8.75 -11.58
C ASP A 9 -2.28 -9.30 -11.25
N VAL A 10 -1.58 -8.64 -10.33
CA VAL A 10 -0.23 -9.02 -9.89
C VAL A 10 -0.22 -9.50 -8.43
N LEU A 11 0.66 -10.47 -8.14
CA LEU A 11 0.92 -10.93 -6.78
C LEU A 11 1.86 -9.93 -6.09
N CYS A 12 1.53 -9.55 -4.85
CA CYS A 12 2.31 -8.58 -4.11
C CYS A 12 2.48 -8.99 -2.64
N TYR A 13 3.59 -8.56 -2.06
CA TYR A 13 3.77 -8.48 -0.62
C TYR A 13 3.20 -7.16 -0.10
N GLU A 14 2.43 -7.23 0.99
CA GLU A 14 1.89 -6.06 1.68
C GLU A 14 2.73 -5.74 2.92
N PHE A 15 3.15 -4.49 3.06
CA PHE A 15 3.84 -3.98 4.24
C PHE A 15 3.05 -2.82 4.84
N GLY A 16 2.69 -2.96 6.11
CA GLY A 16 2.04 -1.90 6.89
C GLY A 16 2.96 -1.40 8.00
N GLY A 17 3.04 -0.08 8.18
CA GLY A 17 3.86 0.51 9.24
C GLY A 17 3.69 2.01 9.38
N ARG A 18 4.22 2.55 10.49
CA ARG A 18 4.27 4.00 10.72
C ARG A 18 5.63 4.56 10.33
N ILE A 19 5.62 5.61 9.53
CA ILE A 19 6.82 6.37 9.14
C ILE A 19 6.54 7.83 9.46
N ASN A 20 7.37 8.45 10.31
CA ASN A 20 7.24 9.85 10.72
C ASN A 20 5.82 10.24 11.22
N GLY A 21 5.16 9.34 11.95
CA GLY A 21 3.84 9.57 12.52
C GLY A 21 2.66 9.35 11.57
N ALA A 22 2.90 9.19 10.26
CA ALA A 22 1.88 8.78 9.30
C ALA A 22 1.86 7.25 9.15
N GLN A 23 0.67 6.69 8.99
CA GLN A 23 0.47 5.27 8.70
C GLN A 23 0.56 5.05 7.18
N TYR A 24 1.35 4.06 6.78
CA TYR A 24 1.53 3.69 5.38
C TYR A 24 1.10 2.24 5.13
N ARG A 25 0.66 2.00 3.90
CA ARG A 25 0.51 0.68 3.31
C ARG A 25 1.27 0.66 1.98
N ILE A 26 2.15 -0.31 1.81
CA ILE A 26 3.02 -0.44 0.64
C ILE A 26 2.80 -1.82 0.02
N TYR A 27 2.67 -1.84 -1.30
CA TYR A 27 2.61 -3.06 -2.10
C TYR A 27 3.85 -3.18 -2.97
N LEU A 28 4.59 -4.28 -2.81
CA LEU A 28 5.73 -4.62 -3.65
C LEU A 28 5.38 -5.83 -4.52
N ASN A 29 5.72 -5.76 -5.81
CA ASN A 29 5.59 -6.86 -6.75
C ASN A 29 6.36 -8.09 -6.23
N ALA A 30 5.71 -9.25 -6.16
CA ALA A 30 6.32 -10.45 -5.58
C ALA A 30 7.41 -11.07 -6.47
N ASP A 31 7.39 -10.77 -7.77
CA ASP A 31 8.34 -11.32 -8.75
C ASP A 31 9.55 -10.41 -8.94
N THR A 32 9.34 -9.09 -9.02
CA THR A 32 10.41 -8.11 -9.33
C THR A 32 10.95 -7.38 -8.11
N GLY A 33 10.19 -7.34 -7.01
CA GLY A 33 10.50 -6.54 -5.82
C GLY A 33 10.31 -5.03 -6.02
N LEU A 34 9.81 -4.59 -7.19
CA LEU A 34 9.52 -3.20 -7.47
C LEU A 34 8.25 -2.75 -6.74
N GLU A 35 8.19 -1.47 -6.39
CA GLU A 35 7.00 -0.85 -5.84
C GLU A 35 5.88 -0.83 -6.88
N GLU A 36 4.70 -1.30 -6.49
CA GLU A 36 3.47 -1.17 -7.27
C GLU A 36 2.59 -0.02 -6.73
N THR A 37 2.53 0.16 -5.41
CA THR A 37 1.70 1.22 -4.80
C THR A 37 2.18 1.59 -3.40
N VAL A 38 2.18 2.89 -3.07
CA VAL A 38 2.35 3.43 -1.72
C VAL A 38 1.17 4.32 -1.35
N GLU A 39 0.48 3.96 -0.27
CA GLU A 39 -0.67 4.70 0.24
C GLU A 39 -0.39 5.26 1.65
N VAL A 40 -0.69 6.55 1.84
CA VAL A 40 -0.85 7.10 3.19
C VAL A 40 -2.24 6.73 3.68
N VAL A 41 -2.30 5.87 4.68
CA VAL A 41 -3.56 5.48 5.32
C VAL A 41 -3.95 6.63 6.24
N LYS A 42 -4.97 7.40 5.84
CA LYS A 42 -5.60 8.37 6.74
C LYS A 42 -6.35 7.58 7.81
N ASP A 43 -6.04 7.81 9.08
CA ASP A 43 -6.77 7.20 10.19
C ASP A 43 -8.27 7.52 10.02
N ALA A 44 -9.09 6.46 9.88
CA ALA A 44 -10.55 6.59 9.79
C ALA A 44 -11.20 7.19 11.06
N GLN A 45 -10.41 7.49 12.10
CA GLN A 45 -10.84 8.08 13.36
C GLN A 45 -10.88 9.62 13.38
N ALA A 46 -10.54 10.31 12.28
CA ALA A 46 -10.66 11.78 12.20
C ALA A 46 -12.11 12.31 12.11
N GLY A 47 -13.12 11.49 12.44
CA GLY A 47 -14.54 11.83 12.32
C GLY A 47 -15.43 11.41 13.50
N ILE A 48 -14.88 10.99 14.63
CA ILE A 48 -15.67 10.74 15.85
C ILE A 48 -15.18 11.72 16.92
N LYS A 49 -15.89 12.84 17.04
CA LYS A 49 -15.83 13.72 18.21
C LYS A 49 -17.23 13.83 18.79
#